data_AF-A0A961MSP5-F1
#
_entry.id   AF-A0A961MSP5-F1
#
_cell.length_a   1.000
_cell.length_b   1.000
_cell.length_c   1.000
_cell.angle_alpha   90.00
_cell.angle_beta   90.00
_cell.angle_gamma   90.00
#
_symmetry.space_group_name_H-M   'P 1'
#
loop_
_entity.id
_entity.type
_entity.pdbx_description
1 polymer ?
#
loop_
_entity_poly.entity_id
_entity_poly.type
_entity_poly.pdbx_seq_one_letter_code
_entity_poly.pdbx_strand_id
1 'polypeptide(L)'
;AGVAFDPGRLEKTLTVSARTVAQIEKLRAEHDARAKALTAAEAARMASEEGRAALEAEIARLRDEIAAVRRANAATPDTHDYDEATTRDAFIDLLLHEAGWPLDQARDREWPVTGMPN
;
A
#
# COMPACT_ATOMS: atom_id res chain seq x y z
N ALA A 1 30.67 -80.74 -11.61
CA ALA A 1 31.17 -79.93 -12.75
C ALA A 1 31.05 -78.46 -12.35
N GLY A 2 32.18 -77.73 -12.30
CA GLY A 2 32.24 -76.37 -11.80
C GLY A 2 31.72 -75.35 -12.81
N VAL A 3 30.94 -74.38 -12.34
CA VAL A 3 30.50 -73.24 -13.15
C VAL A 3 31.71 -72.35 -13.37
N ALA A 4 32.23 -72.29 -14.59
CA ALA A 4 33.30 -71.37 -14.96
C ALA A 4 32.71 -69.96 -15.08
N PHE A 5 33.30 -69.00 -14.36
CA PHE A 5 32.95 -67.59 -14.48
C PHE A 5 33.30 -67.09 -15.88
N ASP A 6 32.28 -66.61 -16.61
CA ASP A 6 32.42 -66.02 -17.94
C ASP A 6 32.41 -64.48 -17.81
N PRO A 7 33.58 -63.81 -17.90
CA PRO A 7 33.66 -62.36 -17.81
C PRO A 7 32.93 -61.65 -18.97
N GLY A 8 32.57 -62.34 -20.06
CA GLY A 8 31.77 -61.80 -21.15
C GLY A 8 30.27 -61.68 -20.84
N ARG A 9 29.81 -62.29 -19.73
CA ARG A 9 28.42 -62.18 -19.23
C ARG A 9 28.23 -61.11 -18.16
N LEU A 10 29.29 -60.38 -17.82
CA LEU A 10 29.15 -59.18 -17.01
C LEU A 10 28.34 -58.15 -17.81
N GLU A 11 27.15 -57.80 -17.32
CA GLU A 11 26.43 -56.60 -17.75
C GLU A 11 27.43 -55.44 -17.74
N LYS A 12 27.49 -54.64 -18.80
CA LYS A 12 28.37 -53.46 -18.90
C LYS A 12 27.89 -52.36 -17.95
N THR A 13 27.90 -52.63 -16.66
CA THR A 13 27.94 -51.61 -15.62
C THR A 13 29.18 -50.78 -15.90
N LEU A 14 29.04 -49.45 -15.94
CA LEU A 14 30.05 -48.42 -16.29
C LEU A 14 29.93 -47.81 -17.69
N THR A 15 28.72 -47.62 -18.20
CA THR A 15 28.47 -46.42 -19.02
C THR A 15 27.61 -45.45 -18.22
N VAL A 16 28.21 -44.84 -17.20
CA VAL A 16 27.90 -43.42 -16.94
C VAL A 16 28.37 -42.70 -18.18
N SER A 17 27.55 -42.71 -19.24
CA SER A 17 27.93 -42.06 -20.49
C SER A 17 28.11 -40.57 -20.19
N ALA A 18 28.96 -39.87 -20.95
CA ALA A 18 29.16 -38.43 -20.79
C ALA A 18 27.83 -37.64 -20.69
N ARG A 19 26.75 -38.17 -21.29
CA ARG A 19 25.37 -37.67 -21.18
C ARG A 19 24.84 -37.62 -19.74
N THR A 20 25.18 -38.60 -18.90
CA THR A 20 24.73 -38.71 -17.51
C THR A 20 25.47 -37.72 -16.60
N VAL A 21 26.78 -37.53 -16.82
CA VAL A 21 27.58 -36.52 -16.09
C VAL A 21 27.07 -35.12 -16.43
N ALA A 22 26.89 -34.82 -17.72
CA ALA A 22 26.33 -33.54 -18.16
C ALA A 22 24.91 -33.31 -17.60
N GLN A 23 24.10 -34.35 -17.48
CA GLN A 23 22.76 -34.26 -16.87
C GLN A 23 22.83 -33.99 -15.37
N ILE A 24 23.77 -34.60 -14.64
CA ILE A 24 24.01 -34.35 -13.21
C ILE A 24 24.51 -32.91 -13.01
N GLU A 25 25.45 -32.44 -13.81
CA GLU A 25 25.96 -31.07 -13.75
C GLU A 25 24.85 -30.05 -14.05
N LYS A 26 24.01 -30.31 -15.06
CA LYS A 26 22.84 -29.49 -15.37
C LYS A 26 21.86 -29.45 -14.20
N LEU A 27 21.53 -30.60 -13.60
CA LEU A 27 20.64 -30.66 -12.44
C LEU A 27 21.22 -29.92 -11.24
N ARG A 28 22.53 -30.01 -11.02
CA ARG A 28 23.22 -29.27 -9.96
C ARG A 28 23.15 -27.76 -10.21
N ALA A 29 23.41 -27.32 -11.43
CA ALA A 29 23.31 -25.92 -11.80
C ALA A 29 21.88 -25.39 -11.67
N GLU A 30 20.88 -26.16 -12.09
CA GLU A 30 19.46 -25.82 -11.93
C GLU A 30 19.06 -25.74 -10.45
N HIS A 31 19.53 -26.68 -9.63
CA HIS A 31 19.29 -26.69 -8.19
C HIS A 31 19.92 -25.46 -7.52
N ASP A 32 21.19 -25.17 -7.83
CA ASP A 32 21.91 -24.01 -7.29
C ASP A 32 21.24 -22.69 -7.72
N ALA A 33 20.74 -22.62 -8.96
CA ALA A 33 19.99 -21.47 -9.45
C ALA A 33 18.65 -21.29 -8.72
N ARG A 34 17.90 -22.38 -8.51
CA ARG A 34 16.64 -22.38 -7.75
C ARG A 34 16.84 -22.00 -6.29
N ALA A 35 17.90 -22.51 -5.65
CA ALA A 35 18.23 -22.19 -4.27
C ALA A 35 18.52 -20.68 -4.11
N LYS A 36 19.32 -20.11 -5.02
CA LYS A 36 19.59 -18.66 -5.04
C LYS A 36 18.32 -17.84 -5.26
N ALA A 37 17.45 -18.26 -6.18
CA ALA A 37 16.20 -17.58 -6.47
C ALA A 37 15.26 -17.58 -5.24
N LEU A 38 15.18 -18.69 -4.51
CA LEU A 38 14.36 -18.80 -3.30
C LEU A 38 14.88 -17.86 -2.21
N THR A 39 16.19 -17.87 -1.92
CA THR A 39 16.78 -16.97 -0.92
C THR A 39 16.54 -15.50 -1.27
N ALA A 40 16.67 -15.13 -2.55
CA ALA A 40 16.39 -13.76 -2.98
C ALA A 40 14.90 -13.39 -2.81
N ALA A 41 13.98 -14.31 -3.10
CA ALA A 41 12.55 -14.09 -2.92
C ALA A 41 12.17 -13.95 -1.44
N GLU A 42 12.75 -14.77 -0.56
CA GLU A 42 12.56 -14.68 0.88
C GLU A 42 13.06 -13.36 1.46
N ALA A 43 14.26 -12.93 1.05
CA ALA A 43 14.81 -11.62 1.44
C ALA A 43 13.90 -10.46 0.99
N ALA A 44 13.40 -10.50 -0.25
CA ALA A 44 12.47 -9.48 -0.76
C ALA A 44 11.13 -9.48 0.00
N ARG A 45 10.64 -10.67 0.39
CA ARG A 45 9.41 -10.79 1.19
C ARG A 45 9.58 -10.21 2.58
N MET A 46 10.67 -10.53 3.27
CA MET A 46 10.96 -9.98 4.61
C MET A 46 11.08 -8.46 4.58
N ALA A 47 11.81 -7.90 3.62
CA ALA A 47 11.91 -6.44 3.46
C ALA A 47 10.54 -5.78 3.23
N SER A 48 9.63 -6.45 2.50
CA SER A 48 8.27 -5.97 2.27
C SER A 48 7.39 -6.08 3.54
N GLU A 49 7.55 -7.15 4.33
CA GLU A 49 6.83 -7.35 5.59
C GLU A 49 7.25 -6.33 6.65
N GLU A 50 8.55 -6.01 6.77
CA GLU A 50 9.07 -4.97 7.67
C GLU A 50 8.50 -3.59 7.33
N GLY A 51 8.51 -3.22 6.04
CA GLY A 51 7.92 -1.97 5.58
C GLY A 51 6.41 -1.89 5.85
N ARG A 52 5.69 -2.99 5.64
CA ARG A 52 4.25 -3.08 5.96
C ARG A 52 3.99 -2.92 7.46
N ALA A 53 4.76 -3.60 8.30
CA ALA A 53 4.61 -3.51 9.75
C ALA A 53 4.87 -2.09 10.27
N ALA A 54 5.88 -1.39 9.73
CA ALA A 54 6.15 0.00 10.07
C ALA A 54 4.99 0.93 9.70
N LEU A 55 4.41 0.75 8.50
CA LEU A 55 3.24 1.53 8.07
C LEU A 55 2.00 1.25 8.92
N GLU A 56 1.76 -0.02 9.27
CA GLU A 56 0.63 -0.40 10.13
C GLU A 56 0.76 0.22 11.52
N ALA A 57 1.97 0.25 12.09
CA ALA A 57 2.24 0.91 13.37
C ALA A 57 1.99 2.42 13.30
N GLU A 58 2.43 3.09 12.23
CA GLU A 58 2.20 4.53 12.05
C GLU A 58 0.71 4.86 11.85
N ILE A 59 -0.02 4.04 11.08
CA ILE A 59 -1.47 4.18 10.91
C ILE A 59 -2.19 4.03 12.26
N ALA A 60 -1.80 3.07 13.08
CA ALA A 60 -2.38 2.89 14.41
C ALA A 60 -2.12 4.12 15.29
N ARG A 61 -0.88 4.61 15.33
CA ARG A 61 -0.49 5.82 16.08
C ARG A 61 -1.33 7.04 15.67
N LEU A 62 -1.44 7.30 14.36
CA LEU A 62 -2.19 8.44 13.84
C LEU A 62 -3.69 8.33 14.13
N ARG A 63 -4.27 7.13 14.08
CA ARG A 63 -5.67 6.91 14.45
C ARG A 63 -5.93 7.22 15.91
N ASP A 64 -5.02 6.79 16.80
CA ASP A 64 -5.13 7.09 18.23
C ASP A 64 -5.01 8.59 18.51
N GLU A 65 -4.09 9.27 17.82
CA GLU A 65 -3.92 10.73 17.90
C GLU A 65 -5.18 11.46 17.44
N ILE A 66 -5.74 11.11 16.27
CA ILE A 66 -6.99 11.67 15.76
C ILE A 66 -8.15 11.40 16.72
N ALA A 67 -8.25 10.19 17.27
CA ALA A 67 -9.30 9.85 18.22
C ALA A 67 -9.18 10.66 19.51
N ALA A 68 -7.96 10.89 20.01
CA ALA A 68 -7.71 11.73 21.17
C ALA A 68 -8.10 13.19 20.91
N VAL A 69 -7.66 13.76 19.79
CA VAL A 69 -8.00 15.14 19.39
C VAL A 69 -9.51 15.30 19.20
N ARG A 70 -10.17 14.34 18.54
CA ARG A 70 -11.63 14.35 18.36
C ARG A 70 -12.37 14.32 19.68
N ARG A 71 -11.94 13.49 20.66
CA ARG A 71 -12.53 13.46 22.00
C ARG A 71 -12.32 14.78 22.73
N ALA A 72 -11.13 15.36 22.64
CA ALA A 72 -10.83 16.65 23.25
C ALA A 72 -11.69 17.78 22.65
N ASN A 73 -11.82 17.81 21.31
CA ASN A 73 -12.64 18.81 20.63
C ASN A 73 -14.14 18.60 20.87
N ALA A 74 -14.61 17.36 20.97
CA ALA A 74 -16.02 17.08 21.29
C ALA A 74 -16.39 17.47 22.74
N ALA A 75 -15.41 17.52 23.65
CA ALA A 75 -15.63 17.95 25.04
C ALA A 75 -15.85 19.46 25.17
N THR A 76 -15.49 20.25 24.16
CA THR A 76 -15.77 21.67 24.09
C THR A 76 -16.80 21.90 22.99
N PRO A 77 -18.10 21.92 23.32
CA PRO A 77 -19.12 22.38 22.38
C PRO A 77 -18.74 23.77 21.91
N ASP A 78 -18.86 23.99 20.60
CA ASP A 78 -18.77 25.34 20.09
C ASP A 78 -19.95 26.15 20.65
N THR A 79 -19.65 27.12 21.50
CA THR A 79 -20.65 28.00 22.11
C THR A 79 -20.89 29.26 21.29
N HIS A 80 -20.23 29.39 20.13
CA HIS A 80 -20.49 30.53 19.25
C HIS A 80 -21.86 30.34 18.61
N ASP A 81 -22.73 31.30 18.89
CA ASP A 81 -23.95 31.50 18.11
C ASP A 81 -23.55 32.22 16.82
N TYR A 82 -23.15 31.44 15.81
CA TYR A 82 -22.76 31.97 14.51
C TYR A 82 -23.97 32.55 13.80
N ASP A 83 -24.20 33.85 13.99
CA ASP A 83 -25.17 34.59 13.22
C ASP A 83 -24.53 35.17 11.96
N GLU A 84 -24.60 34.38 10.89
CA GLU A 84 -24.18 34.80 9.56
C GLU A 84 -24.91 36.08 9.10
N ALA A 85 -26.21 36.23 9.45
CA ALA A 85 -26.99 37.38 9.02
C ALA A 85 -26.44 38.68 9.65
N THR A 86 -26.11 38.65 10.94
CA THR A 86 -25.45 39.79 11.62
C THR A 86 -24.07 40.08 11.02
N THR A 87 -23.26 39.06 10.74
CA THR A 87 -21.94 39.27 10.12
C THR A 87 -22.06 39.86 8.71
N ARG A 88 -23.07 39.43 7.96
CA ARG A 88 -23.34 39.94 6.62
C ARG A 88 -23.78 41.40 6.65
N ASP A 89 -24.72 41.74 7.51
CA ASP A 89 -25.23 43.11 7.67
C ASP A 89 -24.14 44.08 8.17
N ALA A 90 -23.41 43.70 9.22
CA ALA A 90 -22.43 44.58 9.86
C ALA A 90 -21.12 44.75 9.06
N PHE A 91 -20.75 43.76 8.24
CA PHE A 91 -19.47 43.76 7.55
C PHE A 91 -19.59 43.46 6.06
N ILE A 92 -20.08 42.28 5.67
CA ILE A 92 -19.91 41.80 4.29
C ILE A 92 -20.66 42.71 3.30
N ASP A 93 -21.94 42.96 3.52
CA ASP A 93 -22.77 43.76 2.62
C ASP A 93 -22.32 45.22 2.61
N LEU A 94 -21.93 45.76 3.77
CA LEU A 94 -21.37 47.11 3.90
C LEU A 94 -20.08 47.27 3.10
N LEU A 95 -19.11 46.37 3.30
CA LEU A 95 -17.81 46.42 2.62
C LEU A 95 -17.94 46.21 1.11
N LEU A 96 -18.87 45.36 0.68
CA LEU A 96 -19.19 45.18 -0.74
C LEU A 96 -19.81 46.45 -1.33
N HIS A 97 -20.70 47.11 -0.60
CA HIS A 97 -21.28 48.38 -1.03
C HIS A 97 -20.24 49.49 -1.16
N GLU A 98 -19.33 49.60 -0.18
CA GLU A 98 -18.19 50.53 -0.21
C GLU A 98 -17.22 50.23 -1.37
N ALA A 99 -17.11 48.96 -1.76
CA ALA A 99 -16.34 48.51 -2.92
C ALA A 99 -17.09 48.69 -4.26
N GLY A 100 -18.29 49.27 -4.27
CA GLY A 100 -19.08 49.56 -5.46
C GLY A 100 -20.00 48.42 -5.94
N TRP A 101 -20.26 47.42 -5.10
CA TRP A 101 -21.22 46.35 -5.36
C TRP A 101 -22.57 46.67 -4.71
N PRO A 102 -23.62 47.00 -5.49
CA PRO A 102 -24.87 47.52 -4.93
C PRO A 102 -25.72 46.49 -4.17
N LEU A 103 -25.58 45.19 -4.49
CA LEU A 103 -26.37 44.09 -3.90
C LEU A 103 -27.89 44.31 -3.97
N ASP A 104 -28.38 44.87 -5.08
CA ASP A 104 -29.76 45.33 -5.26
C ASP A 104 -30.72 44.24 -5.76
N GLN A 105 -30.20 43.09 -6.16
CA GLN A 105 -30.98 41.98 -6.69
C GLN A 105 -31.00 40.79 -5.74
N ALA A 106 -32.10 40.02 -5.76
CA ALA A 106 -32.25 38.81 -4.98
C ALA A 106 -31.15 37.76 -5.26
N ARG A 107 -30.56 37.78 -6.46
CA ARG A 107 -29.45 36.90 -6.85
C ARG A 107 -28.10 37.29 -6.23
N ASP A 108 -28.00 38.49 -5.67
CA ASP A 108 -26.74 39.03 -5.12
C ASP A 108 -26.51 38.57 -3.67
N ARG A 109 -27.47 37.86 -3.08
CA ARG A 109 -27.40 37.29 -1.72
C ARG A 109 -27.09 35.78 -1.80
N GLU A 110 -28.05 34.94 -1.41
CA GLU A 110 -27.91 33.48 -1.40
C GLU A 110 -28.66 32.88 -2.59
N TRP A 111 -27.93 32.11 -3.41
CA TRP A 111 -28.48 31.47 -4.59
C TRP A 111 -28.41 29.93 -4.45
N PRO A 112 -29.55 29.21 -4.55
CA PRO A 112 -29.55 27.77 -4.43
C PRO A 112 -28.85 27.14 -5.64
N VAL A 113 -27.82 26.31 -5.37
CA VAL A 113 -27.12 25.53 -6.39
C VAL A 113 -27.71 24.13 -6.43
N THR A 114 -28.04 23.63 -7.63
CA THR A 114 -28.52 22.27 -7.86
C THR A 114 -27.48 21.46 -8.64
N GLY A 115 -27.38 20.16 -8.36
CA GLY A 115 -26.57 19.22 -9.16
C GLY A 115 -25.09 19.09 -8.79
N MET A 116 -24.68 19.38 -7.54
CA MET A 116 -23.32 19.03 -7.10
C MET A 116 -23.13 17.49 -7.12
N PRO A 117 -22.11 16.95 -7.83
CA PRO A 117 -21.79 15.53 -7.77
C PRO A 117 -21.16 15.17 -6.42
N ASN A 118 -21.56 14.01 -5.87
CA ASN A 118 -20.99 13.42 -4.65
C ASN A 118 -19.71 12.63 -4.94
#